data_AF-A0A1S2NZ00-F1
#
_entry.id   AF-A0A1S2NZ00-F1
#
_cell.length_a   1.000
_cell.length_b   1.000
_cell.length_c   1.000
_cell.angle_alpha   90.00
_cell.angle_beta   90.00
_cell.angle_gamma   90.00
#
_symmetry.space_group_name_H-M   'P 1'
#
loop_
_entity.id
_entity.type
_entity.pdbx_description
1 polymer ?
#
loop_
_entity_poly.entity_id
_entity_poly.type
_entity_poly.pdbx_seq_one_letter_code
_entity_poly.pdbx_strand_id
1 'polypeptide(L)'
;MRREPVLSSRIFIWQRFTRLTGDEVLQAIPLYHPIWADADPDDITFADSHAAHGNFRNWARLTAHTQTAMERTGWARVDQEVLRWVFSRLGSGA
;
A
#
# COMPACT_ATOMS: atom_id res chain seq x y z
N MET A 1 -1.38 -7.33 27.29
CA MET A 1 -2.66 -6.59 27.16
C MET A 1 -3.72 -7.34 27.96
N ARG A 2 -4.22 -6.76 29.06
CA ARG A 2 -5.19 -7.42 29.94
C ARG A 2 -6.58 -7.30 29.30
N ARG A 3 -7.24 -8.43 28.99
CA ARG A 3 -8.62 -8.44 28.49
C ARG A 3 -9.55 -8.13 29.66
N GLU A 4 -10.22 -6.98 29.62
CA GLU A 4 -11.28 -6.65 30.57
C GLU A 4 -12.61 -7.26 30.07
N PRO A 5 -13.11 -8.33 30.72
CA PRO A 5 -14.25 -9.11 30.19
C PRO A 5 -15.52 -8.28 30.10
N VAL A 6 -15.69 -7.32 31.02
CA VAL A 6 -16.88 -6.46 31.15
C VAL A 6 -17.01 -5.44 30.01
N LEU A 7 -15.90 -5.09 29.34
CA LEU A 7 -15.90 -4.23 28.16
C LEU A 7 -16.08 -5.05 26.88
N SER A 8 -15.49 -6.26 26.85
CA SER A 8 -15.59 -7.16 25.68
C SER A 8 -17.02 -7.67 25.45
N SER A 9 -17.83 -7.79 26.50
CA SER A 9 -19.24 -8.19 26.41
C SER A 9 -20.16 -7.15 25.76
N ARG A 10 -19.69 -5.89 25.61
CA ARG A 10 -20.43 -4.80 24.95
C ARG A 10 -20.12 -4.69 23.45
N ILE A 11 -19.21 -5.51 22.94
CA ILE A 11 -18.84 -5.53 21.52
C ILE A 11 -19.80 -6.48 20.80
N PHE A 12 -20.69 -5.90 19.98
CA PHE A 12 -21.68 -6.66 19.23
C PHE A 12 -21.07 -7.42 18.04
N ILE A 13 -20.04 -6.86 17.39
CA ILE A 13 -19.36 -7.47 16.25
C ILE A 13 -17.86 -7.31 16.40
N TRP A 14 -17.14 -8.42 16.23
CA TRP A 14 -15.69 -8.43 16.05
C TRP A 14 -15.37 -8.56 14.57
N GLN A 15 -15.22 -7.42 13.89
CA GLN A 15 -14.83 -7.41 12.48
C GLN A 15 -13.31 -7.60 12.38
N ARG A 16 -12.89 -8.62 11.66
CA ARG A 16 -11.50 -8.80 11.28
C ARG A 16 -11.29 -8.24 9.88
N PHE A 17 -10.32 -7.35 9.73
CA PHE A 17 -9.83 -6.92 8.43
C PHE A 17 -8.72 -7.86 7.98
N THR A 18 -8.81 -8.35 6.74
CA THR A 18 -7.80 -9.17 6.10
C THR A 18 -7.00 -8.35 5.10
N ARG A 19 -5.91 -8.91 4.60
CA ARG A 19 -5.22 -8.37 3.42
C ARG A 19 -6.17 -8.42 2.22
N LEU A 20 -6.00 -7.47 1.32
CA LEU A 20 -6.58 -7.53 -0.01
C LEU A 20 -5.95 -8.70 -0.78
N THR A 21 -6.75 -9.37 -1.58
CA THR A 21 -6.31 -10.28 -2.63
C THR A 21 -5.69 -9.50 -3.80
N GLY A 22 -4.98 -10.17 -4.71
CA GLY A 22 -4.41 -9.51 -5.89
C GLY A 22 -5.46 -8.78 -6.72
N ASP A 23 -6.63 -9.39 -6.93
CA ASP A 23 -7.72 -8.78 -7.68
C ASP A 23 -8.29 -7.54 -6.96
N GLU A 24 -8.47 -7.63 -5.63
CA GLU A 24 -8.92 -6.48 -4.84
C GLU A 24 -7.88 -5.34 -4.84
N VAL A 25 -6.58 -5.66 -4.88
CA VAL A 25 -5.50 -4.68 -5.02
C VAL A 25 -5.64 -3.95 -6.36
N LEU A 26 -5.79 -4.70 -7.47
CA LEU A 26 -5.93 -4.11 -8.80
C LEU A 26 -7.19 -3.24 -8.95
N GLN A 27 -8.24 -3.52 -8.17
CA GLN A 27 -9.45 -2.68 -8.12
C GLN A 27 -9.30 -1.47 -7.20
N ALA A 28 -8.68 -1.64 -6.04
CA ALA A 28 -8.66 -0.60 -5.01
C ALA A 28 -7.55 0.44 -5.22
N ILE A 29 -6.37 0.01 -5.66
CA ILE A 29 -5.18 0.87 -5.68
C ILE A 29 -5.24 2.00 -6.73
N PRO A 30 -5.71 1.78 -7.97
CA PRO A 30 -5.89 2.90 -8.91
C PRO A 30 -6.82 3.99 -8.39
N LEU A 31 -7.80 3.63 -7.55
CA LEU A 31 -8.77 4.55 -6.94
C LEU A 31 -8.28 5.18 -5.63
N TYR A 32 -7.22 4.62 -5.04
CA TYR A 32 -6.75 5.03 -3.71
C TYR A 32 -6.04 6.38 -3.73
N HIS A 33 -5.16 6.61 -4.71
CA HIS A 33 -4.37 7.85 -4.80
C HIS A 33 -4.02 8.20 -6.25
N PRO A 34 -4.03 9.49 -6.66
CA PRO A 34 -3.82 9.89 -8.05
C PRO A 34 -2.54 9.37 -8.73
N ILE A 35 -1.45 9.17 -7.99
CA ILE A 35 -0.21 8.64 -8.58
C ILE A 35 -0.36 7.22 -9.14
N TRP A 36 -1.38 6.47 -8.72
CA TRP A 36 -1.67 5.12 -9.18
C TRP A 36 -2.76 5.05 -10.25
N ALA A 37 -3.46 6.17 -10.54
CA ALA A 37 -4.65 6.18 -11.37
C ALA A 37 -4.37 5.64 -12.80
N ASP A 38 -3.20 5.99 -13.34
CA ASP A 38 -2.76 5.60 -14.68
C ASP A 38 -1.59 4.59 -14.65
N ALA A 39 -1.32 3.97 -13.49
CA ALA A 39 -0.27 2.96 -13.38
C ALA A 39 -0.69 1.66 -14.07
N ASP A 40 0.26 0.97 -14.71
CA ASP A 40 -0.01 -0.31 -15.35
C ASP A 40 -0.39 -1.36 -14.27
N PRO A 41 -1.40 -2.21 -14.49
CA PRO A 41 -1.72 -3.32 -13.59
C PRO A 41 -0.51 -4.19 -13.20
N ASP A 42 0.45 -4.38 -14.11
CA ASP A 42 1.67 -5.14 -13.84
C ASP A 42 2.60 -4.39 -12.87
N ASP A 43 2.64 -3.05 -12.94
CA ASP A 43 3.40 -2.20 -12.00
C ASP A 43 2.76 -2.22 -10.61
N ILE A 44 1.43 -2.20 -10.53
CA ILE A 44 0.70 -2.35 -9.26
C ILE A 44 0.93 -3.72 -8.65
N THR A 45 0.91 -4.79 -9.46
CA THR A 45 1.20 -6.16 -9.02
C THR A 45 2.65 -6.28 -8.54
N PHE A 46 3.59 -5.64 -9.24
CA PHE A 46 4.99 -5.58 -8.85
C PHE A 46 5.17 -4.86 -7.50
N ALA A 47 4.50 -3.72 -7.31
CA ALA A 47 4.46 -2.99 -6.05
C ALA A 47 3.89 -3.81 -4.89
N ASP A 48 2.77 -4.51 -5.13
CA ASP A 48 2.14 -5.34 -4.08
C ASP A 48 3.05 -6.49 -3.67
N SER A 49 3.57 -7.23 -4.65
CA SER A 49 4.40 -8.41 -4.41
C SER A 49 5.72 -8.09 -3.68
N HIS A 50 6.27 -6.88 -3.86
CA HIS A 50 7.56 -6.50 -3.29
C HIS A 50 7.47 -5.73 -1.97
N ALA A 51 6.40 -4.97 -1.73
CA ALA A 51 6.36 -4.06 -0.58
C ALA A 51 5.02 -4.07 0.18
N ALA A 52 3.89 -4.13 -0.52
CA ALA A 52 2.60 -3.86 0.11
C ALA A 52 1.87 -5.11 0.61
N HIS A 53 1.96 -6.22 -0.12
CA HIS A 53 1.41 -7.54 0.21
C HIS A 53 -0.07 -7.49 0.65
N GLY A 54 -0.91 -6.78 -0.10
CA GLY A 54 -2.33 -6.56 0.18
C GLY A 54 -2.62 -5.78 1.47
N ASN A 55 -1.60 -5.25 2.15
CA ASN A 55 -1.76 -4.50 3.39
C ASN A 55 -1.87 -3.01 3.10
N PHE A 56 -3.05 -2.44 3.36
CA PHE A 56 -3.33 -1.03 3.07
C PHE A 56 -2.42 -0.03 3.80
N ARG A 57 -1.91 -0.38 4.98
CA ARG A 57 -0.92 0.47 5.70
C ARG A 57 0.42 0.49 4.98
N ASN A 58 0.83 -0.63 4.39
CA ASN A 58 2.04 -0.67 3.58
C ASN A 58 1.85 0.09 2.27
N TRP A 59 0.67 -0.02 1.63
CA TRP A 59 0.29 0.81 0.48
C TRP A 59 0.35 2.31 0.78
N ALA A 60 -0.15 2.74 1.93
CA ALA A 60 -0.06 4.15 2.35
C ALA A 60 1.40 4.62 2.48
N ARG A 61 2.27 3.79 3.08
CA ARG A 61 3.71 4.09 3.18
C ARG A 61 4.37 4.17 1.81
N LEU A 62 4.15 3.16 0.96
CA LEU A 62 4.69 3.11 -0.40
C LEU A 62 4.24 4.33 -1.22
N THR A 63 2.97 4.70 -1.11
CA THR A 63 2.40 5.87 -1.80
C THR A 63 3.11 7.16 -1.39
N ALA A 64 3.32 7.40 -0.10
CA ALA A 64 4.01 8.59 0.38
C ALA A 64 5.46 8.68 -0.15
N HIS A 65 6.19 7.56 -0.15
CA HIS A 65 7.56 7.52 -0.69
C HIS A 65 7.60 7.70 -2.21
N THR A 66 6.65 7.10 -2.93
CA THR A 66 6.55 7.19 -4.39
C THR A 66 6.19 8.61 -4.81
N GLN A 67 5.19 9.23 -4.17
CA GLN A 67 4.84 10.63 -4.40
C GLN A 67 6.06 11.56 -4.19
N THR A 68 6.76 11.41 -3.06
CA THR A 68 7.97 12.22 -2.78
C THR A 68 9.05 12.00 -3.85
N ALA A 69 9.19 10.79 -4.39
CA ALA A 69 10.14 10.50 -5.45
C ALA A 69 9.77 11.19 -6.76
N MET A 70 8.49 11.10 -7.15
CA MET A 70 7.97 11.69 -8.38
C MET A 70 8.06 13.22 -8.36
N GLU A 71 7.71 13.86 -7.24
CA GLU A 71 7.83 15.32 -7.07
C GLU A 71 9.28 15.82 -7.22
N ARG A 72 10.27 15.01 -6.83
CA ARG A 72 11.69 15.38 -6.89
C ARG A 72 12.36 15.10 -8.25
N THR A 73 11.86 14.11 -8.98
CA THR A 73 12.47 13.63 -10.23
C THR A 73 11.74 14.12 -11.48
N GLY A 74 10.47 14.51 -11.34
CA GLY A 74 9.61 14.90 -12.46
C GLY A 74 9.02 13.73 -13.24
N TRP A 75 9.03 12.51 -12.67
CA TRP A 75 8.41 11.35 -13.31
C TRP A 75 6.89 11.53 -13.47
N ALA A 76 6.39 11.28 -14.67
CA ALA A 76 4.99 11.50 -15.03
C ALA A 76 4.05 10.37 -14.59
N ARG A 77 4.57 9.15 -14.40
CA ARG A 77 3.80 7.95 -14.00
C ARG A 77 4.63 7.05 -13.10
N VAL A 78 3.95 6.18 -12.37
CA VAL A 78 4.61 5.09 -11.64
C VAL A 78 4.81 3.91 -12.58
N ASP A 79 6.06 3.47 -12.72
CA ASP A 79 6.44 2.24 -13.40
C ASP A 79 7.48 1.46 -12.57
N GLN A 80 7.89 0.27 -13.04
CA GLN A 80 8.88 -0.53 -12.32
C GLN A 80 10.22 0.16 -12.08
N GLU A 81 10.66 1.13 -12.88
CA GLU A 81 11.91 1.86 -12.65
C GLU A 81 11.77 2.76 -11.41
N VAL A 82 10.68 3.53 -11.37
CA VAL A 82 10.31 4.34 -10.20
C VAL A 82 10.22 3.46 -8.95
N LEU A 83 9.54 2.32 -9.05
CA LEU A 83 9.32 1.41 -7.93
C LEU A 83 10.64 0.80 -7.43
N ARG A 84 11.51 0.33 -8.32
CA ARG A 84 12.84 -0.18 -7.94
C ARG A 84 13.67 0.88 -7.21
N TRP A 85 13.62 2.13 -7.68
CA TRP A 85 14.26 3.24 -7.00
C TRP A 85 13.67 3.46 -5.60
N VAL A 86 12.34 3.50 -5.47
CA VAL A 86 11.65 3.68 -4.19
C VAL A 86 12.00 2.54 -3.22
N PHE A 87 12.02 1.29 -3.67
CA PHE A 87 12.38 0.13 -2.84
C PHE A 87 13.81 0.22 -2.30
N SER A 88 14.76 0.68 -3.12
CA SER A 88 16.14 0.90 -2.67
C SER A 88 16.22 1.90 -1.51
N ARG A 89 15.29 2.88 -1.49
CA ARG A 89 15.19 3.89 -0.44
C ARG A 89 14.47 3.38 0.81
N LEU A 90 13.48 2.50 0.67
CA LEU A 90 12.75 1.89 1.79
C LEU A 90 13.63 0.97 2.63
N GLY A 91 14.50 0.18 2.01
CA GLY A 91 15.44 -0.71 2.72
C GLY A 91 16.59 0.01 3.45
N SER A 92 16.76 1.31 3.21
CA SER A 92 17.84 2.12 3.78
C SER A 92 17.47 2.77 5.14
N GLY A 93 16.26 2.56 5.64
CA GLY A 93 15.72 3.22 6.84
C GLY A 93 15.17 2.27 7.91
N ALA A 94 15.52 0.99 7.87
CA ALA A 94 15.16 -0.01 8.88
C ALA A 94 16.26 -0.18 9.92
#